data_AF-A0A392P7W8-F1
#
_entry.id   AF-A0A392P7W8-F1
#
_cell.length_a   1.000
_cell.length_b   1.000
_cell.length_c   1.000
_cell.angle_alpha   90.00
_cell.angle_beta   90.00
_cell.angle_gamma   90.00
#
_symmetry.space_group_name_H-M   'P 1'
#
loop_
_entity.id
_entity.type
_entity.pdbx_description
1 polymer ?
#
loop_
_entity_poly.entity_id
_entity_poly.type
_entity_poly.pdbx_seq_one_letter_code
_entity_poly.pdbx_strand_id
1 'polypeptide(L)'
;MDGVRSDSVKQRLGSLEATMEQIRAVLVNQQTRPRHRRGSPQTEDDDSDRSTVSRGSRPHMERGGVSHTHRYQGNRRKLEIPIFKGDDAFGWLVRIERYFRLNGVRVHEKLDAAVIALEEKALHWFQWWEEQTPSRAWDEFKIA
;
A
#
# COMPACT_ATOMS: atom_id res chain seq x y z
N MET A 1 43.89 27.59 -4.96
CA MET A 1 43.50 26.50 -5.91
C MET A 1 41.96 26.34 -5.95
N ASP A 2 41.22 27.33 -5.45
CA ASP A 2 39.82 27.19 -5.04
C ASP A 2 38.83 27.60 -6.14
N GLY A 3 39.28 28.38 -7.13
CA GLY A 3 38.46 28.82 -8.26
C GLY A 3 38.04 27.67 -9.19
N VAL A 4 38.97 26.78 -9.54
CA VAL A 4 38.73 25.66 -10.48
C VAL A 4 37.66 24.69 -9.98
N ARG A 5 37.61 24.47 -8.66
CA ARG A 5 36.59 23.61 -8.03
C ARG A 5 35.20 24.26 -8.05
N SER A 6 35.14 25.59 -7.86
CA SER A 6 33.88 26.35 -7.93
C SER A 6 33.30 26.36 -9.33
N ASP A 7 34.15 26.52 -10.35
CA ASP A 7 33.73 26.55 -11.75
C ASP A 7 33.20 25.18 -12.23
N SER A 8 33.85 24.09 -11.79
CA SER A 8 33.37 22.74 -12.08
C SER A 8 32.00 22.46 -11.45
N VAL A 9 31.73 22.98 -10.24
CA VAL A 9 30.42 22.84 -9.59
C VAL A 9 29.35 23.63 -10.34
N LYS A 10 29.62 24.86 -10.75
CA LYS A 10 28.68 25.69 -11.53
C LYS A 10 28.36 25.06 -12.89
N GLN A 11 29.35 24.49 -13.55
CA GLN A 11 29.16 23.80 -14.82
C GLN A 11 28.28 22.56 -14.66
N ARG A 12 28.50 21.76 -13.60
CA ARG A 12 27.65 20.59 -13.30
C ARG A 12 26.22 20.99 -12.94
N LEU A 13 26.05 22.09 -12.21
CA LEU A 13 24.73 22.61 -11.86
C LEU A 13 23.96 23.07 -13.10
N GLY A 14 24.59 23.85 -13.98
CA GLY A 14 23.97 24.28 -15.24
C GLY A 14 23.64 23.11 -16.16
N SER A 15 24.48 22.07 -16.19
CA SER A 15 24.18 20.83 -16.93
C SER A 15 22.98 20.09 -16.35
N LEU A 16 22.82 20.05 -15.01
CA LEU A 16 21.67 19.42 -14.37
C LEU A 16 20.39 20.20 -14.63
N GLU A 17 20.42 21.53 -14.52
CA GLU A 17 19.29 22.40 -14.83
C GLU A 17 18.79 22.19 -16.27
N ALA A 18 19.71 22.12 -17.24
CA ALA A 18 19.37 21.84 -18.64
C ALA A 18 18.70 20.47 -18.82
N THR A 19 19.20 19.41 -18.15
CA THR A 19 18.57 18.08 -18.22
C THR A 19 17.19 18.06 -17.57
N MET A 20 16.99 18.79 -16.48
CA MET A 20 15.70 18.89 -15.79
C MET A 20 14.66 19.61 -16.65
N GLU A 21 15.04 20.67 -17.37
CA GLU A 21 14.16 21.35 -18.32
C GLU A 21 13.73 20.42 -19.46
N GLN A 22 14.67 19.62 -19.99
CA GLN A 22 14.38 18.66 -21.04
C GLN A 22 13.40 17.58 -20.58
N ILE A 23 13.54 17.08 -19.34
CA ILE A 23 12.60 16.11 -18.74
C ILE A 23 11.22 16.75 -18.54
N ARG A 24 11.14 17.99 -18.07
CA ARG A 24 9.86 18.71 -17.90
C ARG A 24 9.11 18.83 -19.22
N ALA A 25 9.80 19.19 -20.32
CA ALA A 25 9.19 19.29 -21.64
C ALA A 25 8.63 17.95 -22.13
N VAL A 26 9.34 16.85 -21.91
CA VAL A 26 8.91 15.49 -22.31
C VAL A 26 7.70 15.03 -21.51
N LEU A 27 7.62 15.37 -20.21
CA LEU A 27 6.48 15.01 -19.37
C LEU A 27 5.21 15.79 -19.75
N VAL A 28 5.34 17.10 -20.00
CA VAL A 28 4.20 17.94 -20.43
C VAL A 28 3.63 17.45 -21.76
N ASN A 29 4.48 17.06 -22.71
CA ASN A 29 4.03 16.55 -24.01
C ASN A 29 3.36 15.17 -23.95
N GLN A 30 3.66 14.35 -22.94
CA GLN A 30 2.99 13.06 -22.75
C GLN A 30 1.63 13.20 -22.05
N GLN A 31 1.42 14.27 -21.27
CA GLN A 31 0.19 14.51 -20.53
C GLN A 31 -0.99 14.98 -21.42
N THR A 32 -0.73 15.47 -22.64
CA THR A 32 -1.77 16.01 -23.55
C THR A 32 -2.44 14.96 -24.43
N ARG A 33 -2.17 13.66 -24.24
CA ARG A 33 -2.93 12.60 -24.92
C ARG A 33 -4.26 12.36 -24.20
N PRO A 34 -5.42 12.57 -24.85
CA PRO A 34 -6.71 12.22 -24.27
C PRO A 34 -6.74 10.71 -24.03
N ARG A 35 -6.95 10.29 -22.77
CA ARG A 35 -7.29 8.90 -22.46
C ARG A 35 -8.68 8.63 -23.01
N HIS A 36 -8.76 8.02 -24.20
CA HIS A 36 -10.01 7.47 -24.71
C HIS A 36 -10.50 6.35 -23.79
N ARG A 37 -11.39 6.70 -22.85
CA ARG A 37 -12.33 5.77 -22.23
C ARG A 37 -13.32 5.33 -23.30
N ARG A 38 -13.09 4.16 -23.91
CA ARG A 38 -14.12 3.46 -24.67
C ARG A 38 -14.81 2.50 -23.72
N GLY A 39 -16.01 2.88 -23.29
CA GLY A 39 -16.90 2.00 -22.55
C GLY A 39 -17.41 0.88 -23.43
N SER A 40 -17.53 -0.31 -22.84
CA SER A 40 -18.22 -1.46 -23.41
C SER A 40 -19.47 -1.71 -22.56
N PRO A 41 -20.69 -1.66 -23.12
CA PRO A 41 -21.86 -2.26 -22.51
C PRO A 41 -21.90 -3.75 -22.91
N GLN A 42 -21.88 -4.65 -21.93
CA GLN A 42 -22.22 -6.05 -22.12
C GLN A 42 -23.73 -6.26 -21.90
N THR A 43 -24.27 -7.08 -22.80
CA THR A 43 -25.63 -7.61 -22.92
C THR A 43 -25.87 -8.83 -22.01
N GLU A 44 -27.17 -9.05 -21.69
CA GLU A 44 -27.86 -10.34 -21.42
C GLU A 44 -27.41 -11.11 -20.16
N ASP A 45 -28.19 -11.93 -19.45
CA ASP A 45 -29.62 -12.26 -19.25
C ASP A 45 -29.61 -13.22 -18.03
N ASP A 46 -30.80 -13.61 -17.54
CA ASP A 46 -31.07 -14.92 -16.88
C ASP A 46 -31.03 -15.03 -15.33
N ASP A 47 -32.26 -14.95 -14.78
CA ASP A 47 -32.98 -15.96 -13.99
C ASP A 47 -32.53 -16.44 -12.58
N SER A 48 -33.58 -16.74 -11.80
CA SER A 48 -33.63 -17.57 -10.58
C SER A 48 -33.21 -16.97 -9.23
N ASP A 49 -34.18 -16.70 -8.36
CA ASP A 49 -34.61 -17.69 -7.33
C ASP A 49 -35.63 -17.06 -6.36
N ARG A 50 -36.89 -17.50 -6.45
CA ARG A 50 -37.98 -17.12 -5.52
C ARG A 50 -38.01 -18.15 -4.40
N SER A 51 -37.29 -17.88 -3.32
CA SER A 51 -37.34 -18.70 -2.11
C SER A 51 -38.73 -18.60 -1.44
N THR A 52 -39.35 -19.76 -1.29
CA THR A 52 -40.59 -19.98 -0.55
C THR A 52 -40.31 -19.95 0.96
N VAL A 53 -41.04 -19.10 1.67
CA VAL A 53 -40.99 -19.02 3.14
C VAL A 53 -41.77 -20.18 3.75
N SER A 54 -41.06 -21.24 4.15
CA SER A 54 -41.62 -22.29 5.02
C SER A 54 -41.30 -21.99 6.48
N ARG A 55 -42.33 -21.51 7.17
CA ARG A 55 -42.50 -21.42 8.63
C ARG A 55 -42.26 -22.79 9.25
N GLY A 56 -41.33 -22.90 10.21
CA GLY A 56 -41.08 -24.15 10.93
C GLY A 56 -40.27 -23.95 12.21
N SER A 57 -40.99 -23.75 13.31
CA SER A 57 -40.76 -24.17 14.69
C SER A 57 -39.34 -24.30 15.27
N ARG A 58 -39.11 -23.54 16.35
CA ARG A 58 -38.09 -23.75 17.39
C ARG A 58 -38.20 -25.15 18.00
N PRO A 59 -37.08 -25.67 18.55
CA PRO A 59 -37.13 -26.05 19.95
C PRO A 59 -35.99 -25.45 20.78
N HIS A 60 -36.36 -25.32 22.04
CA HIS A 60 -35.64 -24.91 23.22
C HIS A 60 -34.52 -25.89 23.60
N MET A 61 -33.32 -25.39 23.96
CA MET A 61 -32.47 -26.02 24.97
C MET A 61 -31.55 -24.98 25.64
N GLU A 62 -31.49 -25.07 26.96
CA GLU A 62 -30.65 -24.32 27.88
C GLU A 62 -29.15 -24.64 27.76
N ARG A 63 -28.35 -23.68 28.26
CA ARG A 63 -27.05 -23.84 28.96
C ARG A 63 -25.78 -24.00 28.12
N GLY A 64 -24.86 -23.06 28.36
CA GLY A 64 -23.44 -23.22 28.04
C GLY A 64 -22.80 -21.91 27.60
N GLY A 65 -22.00 -21.29 28.46
CA GLY A 65 -21.19 -20.13 28.12
C GLY A 65 -20.24 -20.46 26.98
N VAL A 66 -20.36 -19.76 25.87
CA VAL A 66 -19.42 -19.85 24.75
C VAL A 66 -18.69 -18.51 24.66
N SER A 67 -17.51 -18.50 25.26
CA SER A 67 -16.44 -17.56 24.92
C SER A 67 -16.36 -17.47 23.39
N HIS A 68 -16.59 -16.28 22.84
CA HIS A 68 -16.57 -16.01 21.40
C HIS A 68 -15.14 -16.07 20.80
N THR A 69 -14.20 -16.74 21.44
CA THR A 69 -12.77 -16.60 21.14
C THR A 69 -12.18 -17.68 20.23
N HIS A 70 -12.98 -18.52 19.57
CA HIS A 70 -12.40 -19.62 18.76
C HIS A 70 -12.99 -19.91 17.37
N ARG A 71 -13.93 -19.12 16.85
CA ARG A 71 -14.50 -19.39 15.51
C ARG A 71 -13.69 -18.84 14.32
N TYR A 72 -12.46 -18.37 14.52
CA TYR A 72 -11.58 -17.91 13.43
C TYR A 72 -10.34 -18.79 13.22
N GLN A 73 -10.26 -19.94 13.89
CA GLN A 73 -9.08 -20.82 13.74
C GLN A 73 -9.23 -21.88 12.64
N GLY A 74 -10.41 -22.06 12.06
CA GLY A 74 -10.60 -22.91 10.89
C GLY A 74 -10.33 -22.14 9.60
N ASN A 75 -9.15 -22.35 8.99
CA ASN A 75 -8.75 -21.82 7.69
C ASN A 75 -8.58 -20.30 7.59
N ARG A 76 -7.65 -19.71 8.36
CA ARG A 76 -7.12 -18.38 8.03
C ARG A 76 -6.41 -18.49 6.67
N ARG A 77 -7.04 -18.00 5.61
CA ARG A 77 -6.35 -17.79 4.33
C ARG A 77 -5.13 -16.92 4.61
N LYS A 78 -3.95 -17.38 4.24
CA LYS A 78 -2.72 -16.59 4.36
C LYS A 78 -2.89 -15.37 3.47
N LEU A 79 -3.01 -14.20 4.07
CA LEU A 79 -3.09 -12.95 3.31
C LEU A 79 -1.71 -12.66 2.73
N GLU A 80 -1.69 -12.10 1.53
CA GLU A 80 -0.46 -11.54 0.96
C GLU A 80 -0.18 -10.17 1.59
N ILE A 81 1.11 -9.87 1.78
CA ILE A 81 1.52 -8.57 2.28
C ILE A 81 1.35 -7.52 1.17
N PRO A 82 0.72 -6.37 1.44
CA PRO A 82 0.53 -5.35 0.42
C PRO A 82 1.86 -4.68 0.08
N ILE A 83 2.29 -4.75 -1.18
CA ILE A 83 3.50 -4.09 -1.67
C ILE A 83 3.28 -2.57 -1.82
N PHE A 84 4.31 -1.79 -1.49
CA PHE A 84 4.38 -0.36 -1.68
C PHE A 84 5.57 0.04 -2.55
N LYS A 85 5.24 0.63 -3.69
CA LYS A 85 6.22 1.21 -4.61
C LYS A 85 6.35 2.71 -4.48
N GLY A 86 5.69 3.34 -3.51
CA GLY A 86 5.68 4.80 -3.32
C GLY A 86 4.49 5.54 -3.95
N ASP A 87 3.41 4.83 -4.31
CA ASP A 87 2.15 5.41 -4.78
C ASP A 87 1.03 5.17 -3.76
N ASP A 88 0.24 6.21 -3.46
CA ASP A 88 -0.85 6.18 -2.47
C ASP A 88 -0.41 5.65 -1.09
N ALA A 89 0.45 6.42 -0.41
CA ALA A 89 0.98 6.07 0.91
C ALA A 89 -0.13 5.82 1.95
N PHE A 90 -1.18 6.66 1.94
CA PHE A 90 -2.30 6.53 2.87
C PHE A 90 -3.08 5.23 2.62
N GLY A 91 -3.44 4.95 1.37
CA GLY A 91 -4.15 3.72 1.02
C GLY A 91 -3.30 2.46 1.24
N TRP A 92 -1.98 2.54 1.10
CA TRP A 92 -1.08 1.45 1.51
C TRP A 92 -1.05 1.27 3.03
N LEU A 93 -0.93 2.35 3.81
CA LEU A 93 -0.89 2.29 5.28
C LEU A 93 -2.15 1.61 5.83
N VAL A 94 -3.33 1.98 5.34
CA VAL A 94 -4.60 1.36 5.75
C VAL A 94 -4.61 -0.15 5.44
N ARG A 95 -4.09 -0.55 4.28
CA ARG A 95 -4.01 -1.97 3.87
C ARG A 95 -3.03 -2.75 4.73
N ILE A 96 -1.85 -2.21 5.02
CA ILE A 96 -0.83 -2.92 5.80
C ILE A 96 -1.19 -3.01 7.28
N GLU A 97 -1.85 -1.99 7.85
CA GLU A 97 -2.40 -2.09 9.21
C GLU A 97 -3.49 -3.18 9.31
N ARG A 98 -4.35 -3.27 8.28
CA ARG A 98 -5.34 -4.36 8.20
C ARG A 98 -4.67 -5.71 8.08
N TYR A 99 -3.60 -5.83 7.29
CA TYR A 99 -2.79 -7.05 7.18
C TYR A 99 -2.21 -7.45 8.55
N PHE A 100 -1.60 -6.53 9.30
CA PHE A 100 -1.04 -6.81 10.62
C PHE A 100 -2.09 -7.33 11.60
N ARG A 101 -3.26 -6.67 11.66
CA ARG A 101 -4.36 -7.10 12.54
C ARG A 101 -4.88 -8.50 12.18
N LEU A 102 -5.02 -8.79 10.88
CA LEU A 102 -5.56 -10.07 10.41
C LEU A 102 -4.56 -11.22 10.48
N ASN A 103 -3.25 -10.95 10.44
CA ASN A 103 -2.21 -11.97 10.57
C ASN A 103 -1.63 -12.06 11.99
N GLY A 104 -2.01 -11.16 12.90
CA GLY A 104 -1.52 -11.17 14.28
C GLY A 104 -0.05 -10.74 14.40
N VAL A 105 0.42 -9.87 13.51
CA VAL A 105 1.80 -9.33 13.54
C VAL A 105 1.97 -8.48 14.79
N ARG A 106 3.02 -8.77 15.58
CA ARG A 106 3.26 -8.08 16.86
C ARG A 106 3.81 -6.69 16.60
N VAL A 107 3.62 -5.77 17.55
CA VAL A 107 4.03 -4.36 17.40
C VAL A 107 5.51 -4.21 17.02
N HIS A 108 6.40 -4.98 17.66
CA HIS A 108 7.84 -4.94 17.39
C HIS A 108 8.23 -5.58 16.03
N GLU A 109 7.36 -6.38 15.42
CA GLU A 109 7.59 -7.03 14.13
C GLU A 109 7.02 -6.20 12.96
N LYS A 110 6.20 -5.18 13.25
CA LYS A 110 5.49 -4.41 12.21
C LYS A 110 6.45 -3.68 11.27
N LEU A 111 7.49 -3.06 11.81
CA LEU A 111 8.42 -2.30 10.98
C LEU A 111 9.17 -3.23 10.03
N ASP A 112 9.73 -4.32 10.55
CA ASP A 112 10.42 -5.33 9.74
C ASP A 112 9.52 -5.91 8.63
N ALA A 113 8.26 -6.22 8.98
CA ALA A 113 7.29 -6.70 8.00
C ALA A 113 6.96 -5.63 6.95
N ALA A 114 6.84 -4.35 7.35
CA ALA A 114 6.59 -3.26 6.42
C ALA A 114 7.74 -3.05 5.44
N VAL A 115 9.00 -3.17 5.91
CA VAL A 115 10.20 -3.05 5.06
C VAL A 115 10.23 -4.10 3.97
N ILE A 116 9.81 -5.34 4.25
CA ILE A 116 9.70 -6.42 3.24
C ILE A 116 8.68 -6.07 2.15
N ALA A 117 7.69 -5.23 2.47
CA ALA A 117 6.69 -4.77 1.51
C ALA A 117 7.11 -3.52 0.72
N LEU A 118 8.28 -2.93 1.00
CA LEU A 118 8.77 -1.76 0.26
C LEU A 118 9.54 -2.20 -0.98
N GLU A 119 9.21 -1.58 -2.11
CA GLU A 119 9.90 -1.80 -3.38
C GLU A 119 10.28 -0.47 -4.05
N GLU A 120 11.26 -0.53 -4.95
CA GLU A 120 11.66 0.58 -5.83
C GLU A 120 11.95 1.88 -5.06
N LYS A 121 11.29 3.00 -5.42
CA LYS A 121 11.50 4.33 -4.81
C LYS A 121 11.18 4.34 -3.31
N ALA A 122 10.25 3.51 -2.84
CA ALA A 122 9.92 3.45 -1.42
C ALA A 122 11.02 2.77 -0.60
N LEU A 123 11.65 1.72 -1.15
CA LEU A 123 12.76 1.05 -0.50
C LEU A 123 14.00 1.94 -0.41
N HIS A 124 14.33 2.68 -1.47
CA HIS A 124 15.43 3.66 -1.43
C HIS A 124 15.19 4.77 -0.40
N TRP A 125 13.96 5.27 -0.30
CA TRP A 125 13.60 6.24 0.74
C TRP A 125 13.78 5.66 2.14
N PHE A 126 13.35 4.41 2.37
CA PHE A 126 13.51 3.78 3.68
C PHE A 126 14.97 3.65 4.08
N GLN A 127 15.87 3.28 3.16
CA GLN A 127 17.31 3.19 3.45
C GLN A 127 17.88 4.53 3.93
N TRP A 128 17.51 5.63 3.26
CA TRP A 128 17.91 6.97 3.71
C TRP A 128 17.31 7.30 5.08
N TRP A 129 16.01 7.08 5.27
CA TRP A 129 15.33 7.36 6.55
C TRP A 129 15.92 6.56 7.71
N GLU A 130 16.30 5.31 7.44
CA GLU A 130 16.90 4.38 8.39
C GLU A 130 18.27 4.85 8.89
N GLU A 131 19.07 5.50 8.03
CA GLU A 131 20.34 6.13 8.39
C GLU A 131 20.14 7.38 9.26
N GLN A 132 19.05 8.12 9.03
CA GLN A 132 18.76 9.36 9.75
C GLN A 132 18.02 9.15 11.09
N THR A 133 17.54 7.93 11.37
CA THR A 133 16.64 7.67 12.51
C THR A 133 17.30 6.74 13.56
N PRO A 134 17.74 7.28 14.71
CA PRO A 134 18.40 6.50 15.75
C PRO A 134 17.50 5.48 16.46
N SER A 135 16.19 5.76 16.57
CA SER A 135 15.22 4.87 17.19
C SER A 135 14.15 4.50 16.18
N ARG A 136 14.24 3.29 15.64
CA ARG A 136 13.36 2.79 14.58
C ARG A 136 12.15 2.14 15.21
N ALA A 137 11.03 2.82 15.18
CA ALA A 137 9.75 2.30 15.64
C ALA A 137 8.70 2.43 14.53
N TRP A 138 7.70 1.54 14.57
CA TRP A 138 6.58 1.59 13.63
C TRP A 138 5.84 2.94 13.67
N ASP A 139 5.70 3.53 14.85
CA ASP A 139 5.01 4.80 15.01
C ASP A 139 5.78 5.98 14.39
N GLU A 140 7.11 5.99 14.52
CA GLU A 140 7.99 6.97 13.84
C GLU A 140 7.94 6.81 12.32
N PHE A 141 7.94 5.57 11.84
CA PHE A 141 7.84 5.29 10.41
C PHE A 141 6.53 5.82 9.78
N LYS A 142 5.41 5.78 10.50
CA LYS A 142 4.11 6.24 9.99
C LYS A 142 4.02 7.76 9.78
N ILE A 143 4.84 8.52 10.48
CA ILE A 143 4.83 9.99 10.44
C ILE A 143 5.97 10.58 9.62
N ALA A 144 6.89 9.74 9.14
CA ALA A 144 8.00 10.09 8.25
C ALA A 144 7.53 10.37 6.82
#